data_AF-A0A1Q3M3C8-F1
#
_entry.id   AF-A0A1Q3M3C8-F1
#
_cell.length_a   1.000
_cell.length_b   1.000
_cell.length_c   1.000
_cell.angle_alpha   90.00
_cell.angle_beta   90.00
_cell.angle_gamma   90.00
#
_symmetry.space_group_name_H-M   'P 1'
#
loop_
_entity.id
_entity.type
_entity.pdbx_description
1 polymer ?
#
loop_
_entity_poly.entity_id
_entity_poly.type
_entity_poly.pdbx_seq_one_letter_code
_entity_poly.pdbx_strand_id
1 'polypeptide(L)' 'MVQANLAKFSQHPELRDFLLTTHDRILVEASPVDQIWGIGMAQDHEHIQDPNQWQGLNLLGFALIQVRSQFLAQ' A
#
# COMPACT_ATOMS: atom_id res chain seq x y z
N MET A 1 -10.89 -6.09 -1.66
CA MET A 1 -9.96 -4.97 -1.90
C MET A 1 -9.00 -5.19 -3.05
N VAL A 2 -8.28 -6.32 -3.12
CA VAL A 2 -7.30 -6.58 -4.21
C VAL A 2 -7.94 -6.47 -5.59
N GLN A 3 -9.07 -7.13 -5.84
CA GLN A 3 -9.75 -7.10 -7.14
C GLN A 3 -10.20 -5.70 -7.57
N ALA A 4 -10.66 -4.88 -6.62
CA ALA A 4 -11.04 -3.50 -6.91
C ALA A 4 -9.83 -2.63 -7.28
N ASN A 5 -8.71 -2.78 -6.56
CA ASN A 5 -7.47 -2.11 -6.92
C ASN A 5 -6.93 -2.63 -8.25
N LEU A 6 -6.94 -3.94 -8.51
CA LEU A 6 -6.54 -4.50 -9.79
C LEU A 6 -7.37 -3.90 -10.95
N ALA A 7 -8.69 -3.81 -10.79
CA ALA A 7 -9.56 -3.18 -11.78
C ALA A 7 -9.21 -1.71 -12.00
N LYS A 8 -9.02 -0.93 -10.92
CA LYS A 8 -8.62 0.48 -10.99
C LYS A 8 -7.30 0.65 -11.74
N PHE A 9 -6.24 -0.05 -11.32
CA PHE A 9 -4.92 0.12 -11.91
C PHE A 9 -4.84 -0.48 -13.32
N SER A 10 -5.64 -1.49 -13.66
CA SER A 10 -5.73 -2.00 -15.04
C SER A 10 -6.42 -1.03 -16.00
N GLN A 11 -7.38 -0.24 -15.52
CA GLN A 11 -8.09 0.76 -16.33
C GLN A 11 -7.28 2.05 -16.53
N HIS A 12 -6.28 2.31 -15.68
CA HIS A 12 -5.51 3.55 -15.64
C HIS A 12 -3.99 3.26 -15.77
N PRO A 13 -3.43 3.17 -16.98
CA PRO A 13 -2.03 2.82 -17.22
C PRO A 13 -1.03 3.69 -16.45
N GLU A 14 -1.30 4.99 -16.33
CA GLU A 14 -0.48 5.94 -15.58
C GLU A 14 -0.38 5.59 -14.09
N LEU A 15 -1.47 5.10 -13.49
CA LEU A 15 -1.49 4.66 -12.10
C LEU A 15 -0.77 3.33 -11.94
N ARG A 16 -0.94 2.40 -12.89
CA ARG A 16 -0.19 1.13 -12.91
C ARG A 16 1.30 1.39 -12.99
N ASP A 17 1.74 2.23 -13.92
CA ASP A 17 3.14 2.52 -14.13
C ASP A 17 3.73 3.20 -12.88
N PHE A 18 3.00 4.14 -12.27
CA PHE A 18 3.37 4.71 -10.96
C PHE A 18 3.50 3.64 -9.87
N LEU A 19 2.54 2.71 -9.75
CA LEU A 19 2.61 1.62 -8.79
C LEU A 19 3.84 0.73 -9.01
N LEU A 20 4.21 0.44 -10.25
CA LEU A 20 5.41 -0.34 -10.59
C LEU A 20 6.70 0.38 -10.19
N THR A 21 6.75 1.72 -10.25
CA THR A 21 7.91 2.50 -9.77
C THR A 21 8.15 2.41 -8.25
N THR A 22 7.24 1.80 -7.49
CA THR A 22 7.42 1.60 -6.06
C THR A 22 8.43 0.50 -5.72
N HIS A 23 8.84 -0.31 -6.71
CA HIS A 23 9.82 -1.39 -6.58
C HIS A 23 9.45 -2.38 -5.46
N ASP A 24 10.38 -2.72 -4.58
CA ASP A 24 10.25 -3.68 -3.47
C ASP A 24 9.78 -3.03 -2.16
N ARG A 25 9.54 -1.72 -2.14
CA ARG A 25 9.11 -1.00 -0.95
C ARG A 25 7.77 -1.50 -0.42
N ILE A 26 7.63 -1.50 0.90
CA ILE A 26 6.35 -1.67 1.58
C ILE A 26 5.56 -0.37 1.46
N LEU A 27 4.36 -0.45 0.90
CA LEU A 27 3.44 0.67 0.81
C LEU A 27 2.61 0.75 2.07
N VAL A 28 2.43 1.95 2.60
CA VAL A 28 1.65 2.19 3.81
C VAL A 28 0.68 3.34 3.60
N GLU A 29 -0.50 3.22 4.20
CA GLU A 29 -1.41 4.35 4.40
C GLU A 29 -1.14 4.90 5.81
N ALA A 30 -0.56 6.11 5.88
CA ALA A 30 -0.06 6.73 7.10
C ALA A 30 -1.12 7.63 7.76
N SER A 31 -2.25 7.02 8.12
CA SER A 31 -3.31 7.68 8.89
C SER A 31 -3.25 7.31 10.38
N PRO A 32 -3.24 8.30 11.30
CA PRO A 32 -3.32 8.04 12.74
C PRO A 32 -4.70 7.54 13.20
N VAL A 33 -5.74 7.67 12.37
CA VAL A 33 -7.13 7.30 12.71
C VAL A 33 -7.59 6.02 12.02
N ASP A 34 -6.78 5.46 11.10
CA ASP A 34 -7.10 4.21 10.42
C ASP A 34 -6.10 3.10 10.82
N GLN A 35 -6.57 2.17 11.64
CA GLN A 35 -5.80 1.02 12.10
C GLN A 35 -6.11 -0.27 11.31
N ILE A 36 -7.06 -0.24 10.36
CA ILE A 36 -7.44 -1.43 9.58
C ILE A 36 -6.83 -1.34 8.18
N TRP A 37 -7.11 -0.26 7.45
CA TRP A 37 -6.53 -0.06 6.12
C TRP A 37 -5.17 0.61 6.20
N GLY A 38 -4.93 1.42 7.23
CA GLY A 38 -3.68 2.11 7.52
C GLY A 38 -2.84 1.49 8.63
N ILE A 39 -1.72 2.15 8.93
CA ILE A 39 -0.77 1.75 10.00
C ILE A 39 -1.06 2.39 11.36
N GLY A 40 -2.16 3.16 11.49
CA GLY A 40 -2.53 3.80 12.76
C GLY A 40 -1.53 4.85 13.25
N MET A 41 -0.73 5.42 12.34
CA MET A 41 0.31 6.40 12.65
C MET A 41 0.34 7.51 11.60
N ALA A 42 0.60 8.75 12.02
CA ALA A 42 0.83 9.86 11.11
C ALA A 42 2.20 9.74 10.42
N GLN A 43 2.32 10.28 9.20
CA GLN A 43 3.54 10.20 8.39
C GLN A 43 4.80 10.73 9.10
N ASP A 44 4.65 11.68 10.02
CA ASP A 44 5.73 12.33 10.77
C ASP A 44 6.01 11.68 12.13
N HIS A 45 5.35 10.57 12.46
CA HIS A 45 5.58 9.82 13.68
C HIS A 45 7.01 9.25 13.72
N GLU A 46 7.70 9.34 14.87
CA GLU A 46 9.11 8.95 15.02
C GLU A 46 9.38 7.50 14.57
N HIS A 47 8.44 6.59 14.85
CA HIS A 47 8.56 5.16 14.53
C HIS A 47 7.89 4.75 13.21
N ILE A 48 7.57 5.69 12.31
CA ILE A 48 6.82 5.41 11.07
C ILE A 48 7.52 4.37 10.17
N GLN A 49 8.85 4.32 10.22
CA GLN A 49 9.68 3.42 9.41
C GLN A 49 9.92 2.05 10.07
N ASP A 50 9.42 1.80 11.29
CA ASP A 50 9.55 0.50 11.97
C ASP A 50 8.22 -0.27 11.95
N PRO A 51 8.07 -1.29 11.09
CA PRO A 51 6.85 -2.09 11.02
C PRO A 51 6.47 -2.79 12.33
N ASN A 52 7.42 -3.04 13.23
CA ASN A 52 7.14 -3.67 14.52
C ASN A 52 6.44 -2.71 15.50
N GLN A 53 6.50 -1.41 15.22
CA GLN A 53 5.87 -0.37 16.04
C GLN A 53 4.50 0.05 15.51
N TRP A 54 4.15 -0.29 14.26
CA TRP A 54 2.88 0.11 13.66
C TRP A 54 1.68 -0.34 14.52
N GLN A 55 0.70 0.55 14.63
CA GLN A 55 -0.51 0.35 15.43
C GLN A 55 -1.71 -0.13 14.59
N GLY A 56 -1.50 -0.37 13.29
CA GLY A 56 -2.52 -0.77 12.35
C GLY A 56 -2.09 -1.90 11.41
N LEU A 57 -3.07 -2.47 10.72
CA LEU A 57 -2.92 -3.67 9.90
C LEU A 57 -2.42 -3.40 8.48
N ASN A 58 -2.44 -2.15 8.01
CA ASN A 58 -2.00 -1.77 6.67
C ASN A 58 -2.62 -2.60 5.52
N LEU A 59 -3.90 -2.99 5.64
CA LEU A 59 -4.51 -3.90 4.66
C LEU A 59 -4.56 -3.28 3.24
N LEU A 60 -4.61 -1.95 3.12
CA LEU A 60 -4.57 -1.28 1.81
C LEU A 60 -3.18 -1.40 1.18
N GLY A 61 -2.14 -1.13 1.95
CA GLY A 61 -0.75 -1.26 1.51
C GLY A 61 -0.45 -2.66 0.98
N PHE A 62 -0.83 -3.69 1.74
CA PHE A 62 -0.66 -5.08 1.30
C PHE A 62 -1.49 -5.43 0.06
N ALA A 63 -2.71 -4.92 -0.06
CA ALA A 63 -3.52 -5.12 -1.26
C ALA A 63 -2.85 -4.50 -2.51
N LEU A 64 -2.26 -3.31 -2.40
CA LEU A 64 -1.53 -2.66 -3.49
C LEU A 64 -0.25 -3.42 -3.86
N ILE A 65 0.49 -3.93 -2.88
CA ILE A 65 1.66 -4.78 -3.11
C ILE A 65 1.27 -6.06 -3.85
N GLN A 66 0.16 -6.69 -3.48
CA GLN A 66 -0.33 -7.88 -4.18
C GLN A 66 -0.73 -7.57 -5.64
N VAL A 67 -1.35 -6.43 -5.89
CA VAL A 67 -1.66 -5.98 -7.26
C VAL A 67 -0.38 -5.72 -8.06
N ARG A 68 0.61 -5.06 -7.46
CA ARG A 68 1.94 -4.85 -8.07
C ARG A 68 2.58 -6.18 -8.47
N SER A 69 2.57 -7.17 -7.58
CA SER A 69 3.11 -8.52 -7.87
C SER A 69 2.39 -9.21 -9.03
N GLN A 70 1.07 -9.04 -9.16
CA GLN A 70 0.31 -9.60 -10.29
C GLN A 70 0.66 -8.93 -11.63
N PHE A 71 0.98 -7.64 -11.64
CA PHE A 71 1.44 -6.97 -12.86
C PHE A 71 2.86 -7.36 -13.25
N LEU A 72 3.74 -7.64 -12.28
CA LEU A 72 5.11 -8.10 -12.54
C LEU A 72 5.21 -9.57 -12.97
N ALA A 73 4.20 -10.39 -12.64
CA ALA A 73 4.15 -11.81 -12.99
C ALA A 73 3.51 -12.09 -14.36
N GLN A 74 3.05 -11.06 -15.06
CA GLN A 74 2.57 -11.12 -16.45
C GLN A 74 3.71 -10.86 -17.43
#